data_AF-A0A7W3VPI1-F1
#
_entry.id   AF-A0A7W3VPI1-F1
#
_cell.length_a   1.000
_cell.length_b   1.000
_cell.length_c   1.000
_cell.angle_alpha   90.00
_cell.angle_beta   90.00
_cell.angle_gamma   90.00
#
_symmetry.space_group_name_H-M   'P 1'
#
loop_
_entity.id
_entity.type
_entity.pdbx_description
1 polymer ?
#
loop_
_entity_poly.entity_id
_entity_poly.type
_entity_poly.pdbx_seq_one_letter_code
_entity_poly.pdbx_strand_id
1 'polypeptide(L)'
;MDTTTLLSNLLTLTHQIKKEAEELQLLPDLSLQMRPRSASWSIVECIEHLNYYGYFYLPEITIKMSTAPSYPPSSIFKSGYFGNYLAKRMLPKAKLNKIKAAKAMNPSNNKLDRNVLTVFIQQQNSLIALLEQAKTVNLNRIKTSTSIHQWIKLRLGDTLKLVVFHNLRHMVQIQNILVHQKLEKQNYLS
;
A
#
# COMPACT_ATOMS: atom_id res chain seq x y z
N MET A 1 16.65 12.17 -7.77
CA MET A 1 15.72 12.67 -6.73
C MET A 1 16.48 12.63 -5.42
N ASP A 2 16.39 13.68 -4.63
CA ASP A 2 17.00 13.72 -3.31
C ASP A 2 16.38 12.62 -2.40
N THR A 3 17.22 11.89 -1.68
CA THR A 3 16.81 10.74 -0.87
C THR A 3 15.96 11.16 0.33
N THR A 4 16.34 12.25 0.99
CA THR A 4 15.58 12.80 2.13
C THR A 4 14.20 13.24 1.69
N THR A 5 14.10 13.93 0.57
CA THR A 5 12.84 14.34 -0.06
C THR A 5 11.97 13.14 -0.40
N LEU A 6 12.54 12.07 -0.96
CA LEU A 6 11.81 10.83 -1.21
C LEU A 6 11.22 10.25 0.08
N LEU A 7 12.05 10.02 1.09
CA LEU A 7 11.61 9.38 2.33
C LEU A 7 10.60 10.24 3.09
N SER A 8 10.78 11.56 3.11
CA SER A 8 9.82 12.50 3.69
C SER A 8 8.47 12.42 3.00
N ASN A 9 8.43 12.41 1.66
CA ASN A 9 7.18 12.27 0.90
C ASN A 9 6.49 10.93 1.18
N LEU A 10 7.25 9.83 1.24
CA LEU A 10 6.69 8.52 1.55
C LEU A 10 6.13 8.46 2.98
N LEU A 11 6.83 9.03 3.96
CA LEU A 11 6.37 9.13 5.34
C LEU A 11 5.07 9.92 5.44
N THR A 12 5.00 11.11 4.82
CA THR A 12 3.78 11.93 4.81
C THR A 12 2.59 11.16 4.24
N LEU A 13 2.78 10.47 3.10
CA LEU A 13 1.74 9.65 2.50
C LEU A 13 1.32 8.48 3.42
N THR A 14 2.27 7.78 4.03
CA THR A 14 1.95 6.66 4.94
C THR A 14 1.21 7.13 6.19
N HIS A 15 1.56 8.29 6.76
CA HIS A 15 0.81 8.89 7.87
C HIS A 15 -0.62 9.26 7.46
N GLN A 16 -0.81 9.84 6.28
CA GLN A 16 -2.14 10.14 5.76
C GLN A 16 -2.97 8.86 5.59
N ILE A 17 -2.42 7.84 4.93
CA ILE A 17 -3.07 6.54 4.71
C ILE A 17 -3.47 5.89 6.03
N LYS A 18 -2.58 5.92 7.03
CA LYS A 18 -2.87 5.41 8.38
C LYS A 18 -4.07 6.13 8.99
N LYS A 19 -4.07 7.47 8.96
CA LYS A 19 -5.16 8.28 9.52
C LYS A 19 -6.49 7.97 8.83
N GLU A 20 -6.50 7.92 7.49
CA GLU A 20 -7.70 7.55 6.74
C GLU A 20 -8.19 6.13 7.13
N ALA A 21 -7.29 5.16 7.34
CA ALA A 21 -7.68 3.83 7.80
C ALA A 21 -8.24 3.81 9.23
N GLU A 22 -7.74 4.66 10.13
CA GLU A 22 -8.29 4.85 11.47
C GLU A 22 -9.71 5.44 11.41
N GLU A 23 -9.97 6.38 10.50
CA GLU A 23 -11.31 6.92 10.26
C GLU A 23 -12.29 5.85 9.74
N LEU A 24 -11.81 4.90 8.91
CA LEU A 24 -12.64 3.77 8.45
C LEU A 24 -13.09 2.87 9.61
N GLN A 25 -12.33 2.75 10.70
CA GLN A 25 -12.74 1.93 11.85
C GLN A 25 -14.01 2.44 12.53
N LEU A 26 -14.36 3.72 12.34
CA LEU A 26 -15.54 4.35 12.90
C LEU A 26 -16.81 4.09 12.08
N LEU A 27 -16.67 3.53 10.88
CA LEU A 27 -17.82 3.23 10.01
C LEU A 27 -18.57 1.98 10.49
N PRO A 28 -19.90 1.92 10.30
CA PRO A 28 -20.67 0.70 10.55
C PRO A 28 -20.20 -0.45 9.66
N ASP A 29 -20.25 -1.68 10.18
CA ASP A 29 -19.83 -2.89 9.45
C ASP A 29 -20.53 -3.06 8.09
N LEU A 30 -21.81 -2.67 8.01
CA LEU A 30 -22.56 -2.66 6.75
C LEU A 30 -21.89 -1.77 5.69
N SER A 31 -21.41 -0.58 6.07
CA SER A 31 -20.70 0.35 5.18
C SER A 31 -19.37 -0.25 4.72
N LEU A 32 -18.67 -0.94 5.61
CA LEU A 32 -17.37 -1.57 5.33
C LEU A 32 -17.49 -2.76 4.37
N GLN A 33 -18.57 -3.53 4.48
CA GLN A 33 -18.81 -4.74 3.69
C GLN A 33 -19.56 -4.48 2.37
N MET A 34 -20.27 -3.35 2.25
CA MET A 34 -21.05 -3.06 1.05
C MET A 34 -20.17 -2.83 -0.18
N ARG A 35 -20.46 -3.61 -1.23
CA ARG A 35 -19.85 -3.44 -2.56
C ARG A 35 -20.69 -2.45 -3.37
N PRO A 36 -20.11 -1.42 -4.01
CA PRO A 36 -20.88 -0.50 -4.83
C PRO A 36 -21.44 -1.17 -6.10
N ARG A 37 -20.79 -2.24 -6.58
CA ARG A 37 -21.24 -3.08 -7.70
C ARG A 37 -20.87 -4.54 -7.46
N SER A 38 -21.64 -5.48 -8.00
CA SER A 38 -21.40 -6.93 -7.83
C SER A 38 -19.98 -7.38 -8.21
N ALA A 39 -19.37 -6.75 -9.21
CA ALA A 39 -18.02 -7.07 -9.69
C ALA A 39 -16.90 -6.18 -9.08
N SER A 40 -17.17 -5.47 -7.99
CA SER A 40 -16.22 -4.57 -7.32
C SER A 40 -15.92 -5.04 -5.90
N TRP A 41 -14.81 -4.57 -5.34
CA TRP A 41 -14.45 -4.85 -3.95
C TRP A 41 -15.16 -3.91 -2.97
N SER A 42 -15.47 -4.43 -1.79
CA SER A 42 -15.85 -3.65 -0.61
C SER A 42 -14.61 -2.98 0.02
N ILE A 43 -14.84 -2.19 1.08
CA ILE A 43 -13.75 -1.54 1.82
C ILE A 43 -12.87 -2.58 2.50
N VAL A 44 -13.46 -3.55 3.20
CA VAL A 44 -12.69 -4.63 3.85
C VAL A 44 -11.92 -5.50 2.86
N GLU A 45 -12.45 -5.72 1.66
CA GLU A 45 -11.72 -6.44 0.60
C GLU A 45 -10.54 -5.62 0.05
N CYS A 46 -10.69 -4.29 -0.09
CA CYS A 46 -9.56 -3.44 -0.47
C CYS A 46 -8.45 -3.47 0.58
N ILE A 47 -8.81 -3.40 1.86
CA ILE A 47 -7.86 -3.41 2.97
C ILE A 47 -7.17 -4.77 3.11
N GLU A 48 -7.90 -5.87 3.00
CA GLU A 48 -7.30 -7.21 3.10
C GLU A 48 -6.31 -7.48 1.96
N HIS A 49 -6.60 -6.97 0.77
CA HIS A 49 -5.64 -7.02 -0.33
C HIS A 49 -4.32 -6.30 0.03
N LEU A 50 -4.39 -5.16 0.72
CA LEU A 50 -3.20 -4.47 1.21
C LEU A 50 -2.48 -5.25 2.30
N ASN A 51 -3.22 -5.92 3.20
CA ASN A 51 -2.63 -6.78 4.22
C ASN A 51 -1.78 -7.90 3.61
N TYR A 52 -2.25 -8.56 2.53
CA TYR A 52 -1.46 -9.57 1.80
C TYR A 52 -0.15 -9.03 1.26
N TYR A 53 -0.13 -7.77 0.80
CA TYR A 53 1.10 -7.13 0.38
C TYR A 53 2.03 -6.88 1.55
N GLY A 54 1.53 -6.36 2.68
CA GLY A 54 2.36 -6.10 3.85
C GLY A 54 2.94 -7.37 4.49
N TYR A 55 2.19 -8.48 4.50
CA TYR A 55 2.71 -9.77 4.98
C TYR A 55 3.96 -10.25 4.21
N PHE A 56 4.08 -9.88 2.94
CA PHE A 56 5.27 -10.19 2.14
C PHE A 56 6.34 -9.11 2.29
N TYR A 57 5.99 -7.84 2.02
CA TYR A 57 6.98 -6.79 1.83
C TYR A 57 7.58 -6.30 3.14
N LEU A 58 6.83 -6.23 4.24
CA LEU A 58 7.38 -5.72 5.50
C LEU A 58 8.48 -6.64 6.04
N PRO A 59 8.30 -7.97 6.13
CA PRO A 59 9.38 -8.86 6.55
C PRO A 59 10.58 -8.83 5.59
N GLU A 60 10.34 -8.83 4.26
CA GLU A 60 11.42 -8.77 3.27
C GLU A 60 12.25 -7.49 3.40
N ILE A 61 11.60 -6.33 3.58
CA ILE A 61 12.31 -5.06 3.78
C ILE A 61 13.13 -5.10 5.08
N THR A 62 12.52 -5.53 6.19
CA THR A 62 13.19 -5.66 7.49
C THR A 62 14.45 -6.53 7.38
N ILE A 63 14.30 -7.74 6.83
CA ILE A 63 15.40 -8.70 6.69
C ILE A 63 16.50 -8.13 5.78
N LYS A 64 16.15 -7.54 4.64
CA LYS A 64 17.17 -7.01 3.71
C LYS A 64 17.88 -5.78 4.25
N MET A 65 17.22 -4.97 5.09
CA MET A 65 17.88 -3.86 5.77
C MET A 65 18.80 -4.34 6.89
N SER A 66 18.43 -5.36 7.66
CA SER A 66 19.25 -5.87 8.77
C SER A 66 20.43 -6.73 8.33
N THR A 67 20.31 -7.42 7.19
CA THR A 67 21.35 -8.36 6.69
C THR A 67 22.25 -7.78 5.60
N ALA A 68 21.93 -6.60 5.06
CA ALA A 68 22.78 -5.98 4.06
C ALA A 68 24.12 -5.54 4.67
N PRO A 69 25.22 -5.58 3.89
CA PRO A 69 26.46 -4.94 4.31
C PRO A 69 26.21 -3.47 4.62
N SER A 70 26.94 -2.95 5.62
CA SER A 70 26.85 -1.54 5.98
C SER A 70 27.33 -0.68 4.79
N TYR A 71 26.39 0.03 4.18
CA TYR A 71 26.66 0.99 3.13
C TYR A 71 26.20 2.36 3.62
N PRO A 72 27.05 3.40 3.55
CA PRO A 72 26.65 4.74 3.95
C PRO A 72 25.45 5.21 3.12
N PRO A 73 24.49 5.93 3.72
CA PRO A 73 23.34 6.46 3.02
C PRO A 73 23.79 7.36 1.86
N SER A 74 23.02 7.34 0.78
CA SER A 74 23.30 8.17 -0.40
C SER A 74 22.32 9.33 -0.44
N SER A 75 22.81 10.55 -0.65
CA SER A 75 21.98 11.75 -0.81
C SER A 75 21.08 11.70 -2.05
N ILE A 76 21.46 10.93 -3.07
CA ILE A 76 20.70 10.82 -4.32
C ILE A 76 20.16 9.41 -4.50
N PHE A 77 18.83 9.29 -4.54
CA PHE A 77 18.17 8.08 -4.95
C PHE A 77 18.05 7.99 -6.48
N LYS A 78 18.48 6.85 -7.02
CA LYS A 78 18.36 6.49 -8.43
C LYS A 78 17.41 5.29 -8.54
N SER A 79 16.20 5.56 -8.98
CA SER A 79 15.20 4.51 -9.26
C SER A 79 15.73 3.59 -10.38
N GLY A 80 15.58 2.27 -10.21
CA GLY A 80 15.81 1.32 -11.29
C GLY A 80 14.70 1.45 -12.35
N TYR A 81 14.98 1.11 -13.61
CA TYR A 81 14.01 1.25 -14.69
C TYR A 81 12.69 0.50 -14.40
N PHE A 82 12.80 -0.79 -14.03
CA PHE A 82 11.65 -1.62 -13.68
C PHE A 82 10.95 -1.16 -12.41
N GLY A 83 11.70 -0.77 -11.37
CA GLY A 83 11.15 -0.28 -10.12
C GLY A 83 10.36 1.01 -10.30
N ASN A 84 10.90 1.96 -11.07
CA ASN A 84 10.20 3.19 -11.41
C ASN A 84 8.91 2.92 -12.19
N TYR A 85 8.97 2.00 -13.15
CA TYR A 85 7.83 1.62 -13.95
C TYR A 85 6.71 0.99 -13.11
N LEU A 86 7.03 0.03 -12.24
CA LEU A 86 6.06 -0.60 -11.36
C LEU A 86 5.45 0.41 -10.39
N ALA A 87 6.27 1.23 -9.73
CA ALA A 87 5.79 2.27 -8.81
C ALA A 87 4.86 3.27 -9.53
N LYS A 88 5.22 3.73 -10.74
CA LYS A 88 4.35 4.62 -11.54
C LYS A 88 3.05 3.95 -11.98
N ARG A 89 3.04 2.63 -12.19
CA ARG A 89 1.82 1.88 -12.51
C ARG A 89 0.88 1.77 -11.31
N MET A 90 1.39 1.90 -10.09
CA MET A 90 0.57 1.91 -8.88
C MET A 90 -0.08 3.26 -8.62
N LEU A 91 0.45 4.37 -9.16
CA LEU A 91 -0.21 5.67 -9.00
C LEU A 91 -1.67 5.64 -9.51
N PRO A 92 -2.61 6.30 -8.79
CA PRO A 92 -4.00 6.39 -9.23
C PRO A 92 -4.09 6.97 -10.66
N LYS A 93 -4.92 6.36 -11.52
CA LYS A 93 -5.23 6.86 -12.86
C LYS A 93 -6.72 7.13 -12.97
N ALA A 94 -7.10 8.15 -13.75
CA ALA A 94 -8.49 8.55 -13.99
C ALA A 94 -9.38 7.40 -14.49
N LYS A 95 -8.81 6.44 -15.22
CA LYS A 95 -9.41 5.11 -15.43
C LYS A 95 -8.60 4.08 -14.64
N LEU A 96 -9.22 3.52 -13.60
CA LEU A 96 -8.70 2.34 -12.91
C LEU A 96 -8.69 1.18 -13.92
N ASN A 97 -7.54 0.90 -14.53
CA ASN A 97 -7.37 -0.34 -15.27
C ASN A 97 -7.60 -1.49 -14.29
N LYS A 98 -8.57 -2.36 -14.58
CA LYS A 98 -8.80 -3.61 -13.84
C LYS A 98 -7.56 -4.48 -13.97
N ILE A 99 -6.60 -4.31 -13.08
CA ILE A 99 -5.57 -5.31 -12.85
C ILE A 99 -6.25 -6.38 -12.02
N LYS A 100 -6.52 -7.54 -12.61
CA LYS A 100 -7.01 -8.69 -11.84
C LYS A 100 -5.97 -9.00 -10.78
N ALA A 101 -6.35 -8.94 -9.51
CA ALA A 101 -5.51 -9.46 -8.45
C ALA A 101 -5.19 -10.93 -8.76
N ALA A 102 -3.94 -11.35 -8.52
CA ALA A 102 -3.60 -12.76 -8.59
C ALA A 102 -4.58 -13.55 -7.70
N LYS A 103 -5.04 -14.71 -8.15
CA LYS A 103 -6.10 -15.51 -7.50
C LYS A 103 -5.82 -15.80 -6.01
N ALA A 104 -4.53 -15.83 -5.63
CA ALA A 104 -4.04 -16.02 -4.25
C ALA A 104 -4.16 -14.79 -3.34
N MET A 105 -4.48 -13.60 -3.88
CA MET A 105 -4.63 -12.34 -3.16
C MET A 105 -6.03 -11.73 -3.36
N ASN A 106 -7.00 -12.55 -3.77
CA ASN A 106 -8.39 -12.16 -3.90
C ASN A 106 -9.14 -12.51 -2.60
N PRO A 107 -9.52 -11.52 -1.79
CA PRO A 107 -10.06 -11.76 -0.46
C PRO A 107 -11.54 -12.20 -0.48
N SER A 108 -12.18 -12.23 -1.67
CA SER A 108 -13.62 -12.47 -1.85
C SER A 108 -14.16 -13.83 -1.35
N ASN A 109 -13.29 -14.75 -0.92
CA ASN A 109 -13.69 -16.07 -0.40
C ASN A 109 -13.60 -16.21 1.12
N ASN A 110 -13.05 -15.22 1.84
CA ASN A 110 -12.93 -15.27 3.30
C ASN A 110 -14.05 -14.45 3.95
N LYS A 111 -14.55 -14.91 5.11
CA LYS A 111 -15.37 -14.05 5.99
C LYS A 111 -14.44 -13.00 6.58
N LEU A 112 -14.42 -11.81 5.98
CA LEU A 112 -13.66 -10.67 6.47
C LEU A 112 -14.49 -9.92 7.51
N ASP A 113 -13.86 -9.59 8.62
CA ASP A 113 -14.42 -8.72 9.64
C ASP A 113 -13.61 -7.42 9.76
N ARG A 114 -14.00 -6.54 10.67
CA ARG A 114 -13.31 -5.26 10.87
C ARG A 114 -11.86 -5.38 11.35
N ASN A 115 -11.41 -6.56 11.81
CA ASN A 115 -10.03 -6.74 12.28
C ASN A 115 -9.00 -6.56 11.16
N VAL A 116 -9.39 -6.69 9.89
CA VAL A 116 -8.50 -6.40 8.76
C VAL A 116 -7.96 -4.96 8.79
N LEU A 117 -8.76 -4.01 9.30
CA LEU A 117 -8.33 -2.62 9.48
C LEU A 117 -7.27 -2.50 10.59
N THR A 118 -7.45 -3.22 11.70
CA THR A 118 -6.48 -3.26 12.81
C THR A 118 -5.12 -3.78 12.33
N VAL A 119 -5.12 -4.88 11.57
CA VAL A 119 -3.91 -5.41 10.94
C VAL A 119 -3.26 -4.38 10.02
N PHE A 120 -4.06 -3.74 9.16
CA PHE A 120 -3.54 -2.76 8.21
C PHE A 120 -2.90 -1.55 8.89
N ILE A 121 -3.52 -1.03 9.95
CA ILE A 121 -2.99 0.07 10.76
C ILE A 121 -1.67 -0.33 11.44
N GLN A 122 -1.58 -1.54 11.99
CA GLN A 122 -0.34 -2.07 12.55
C GLN A 122 0.76 -2.20 11.48
N GLN A 123 0.40 -2.63 10.27
CA GLN A 123 1.31 -2.67 9.14
C GLN A 123 1.77 -1.27 8.71
N GLN A 124 0.91 -0.24 8.77
CA GLN A 124 1.33 1.15 8.50
C GLN A 124 2.32 1.65 9.57
N ASN A 125 2.11 1.34 10.85
CA ASN A 125 3.07 1.68 11.91
C ASN A 125 4.43 1.01 11.65
N SER A 126 4.43 -0.25 11.25
CA SER A 126 5.65 -0.98 10.90
C SER A 126 6.35 -0.35 9.69
N LEU A 127 5.59 0.06 8.67
CA LEU A 127 6.13 0.73 7.49
C LEU A 127 6.72 2.11 7.81
N ILE A 128 6.10 2.88 8.70
CA ILE A 128 6.63 4.16 9.18
C ILE A 128 7.99 3.93 9.87
N ALA A 129 8.07 2.94 10.77
CA ALA A 129 9.33 2.60 11.43
C ALA A 129 10.41 2.17 10.42
N LEU A 130 10.06 1.41 9.39
CA LEU A 130 10.99 1.03 8.32
C LEU A 130 11.43 2.23 7.47
N LEU A 131 10.54 3.17 7.17
CA LEU A 131 10.88 4.40 6.45
C LEU A 131 11.83 5.30 7.26
N GLU A 132 11.64 5.37 8.58
CA GLU A 132 12.56 6.06 9.48
C GLU A 132 13.94 5.39 9.51
N GLN A 133 13.98 4.07 9.68
CA GLN A 133 15.23 3.29 9.60
C GLN A 133 15.89 3.41 8.23
N ALA A 134 15.12 3.55 7.15
CA ALA A 134 15.64 3.64 5.79
C ALA A 134 16.52 4.89 5.58
N LYS A 135 16.42 5.91 6.45
CA LYS A 135 17.28 7.11 6.42
C LYS A 135 18.76 6.79 6.68
N THR A 136 19.05 5.69 7.38
CA THR A 136 20.42 5.34 7.79
C THR A 136 21.12 4.37 6.84
N VAL A 137 20.45 3.92 5.78
CA VAL A 137 20.98 2.91 4.84
C VAL A 137 21.01 3.41 3.40
N ASN A 138 21.79 2.75 2.55
CA ASN A 138 21.86 3.09 1.13
C ASN A 138 20.72 2.47 0.32
N LEU A 139 19.68 3.27 0.02
CA LEU A 139 18.51 2.84 -0.75
C LEU A 139 18.81 2.31 -2.16
N ASN A 140 19.98 2.66 -2.73
CA ASN A 140 20.38 2.23 -4.07
C ASN A 140 21.08 0.86 -4.10
N ARG A 141 21.62 0.41 -2.95
CA ARG A 141 22.48 -0.77 -2.84
C ARG A 141 21.72 -1.99 -2.33
N ILE A 142 20.82 -1.77 -1.36
CA ILE A 142 19.99 -2.85 -0.81
C ILE A 142 18.97 -3.26 -1.87
N LYS A 143 18.84 -4.58 -2.07
CA LYS A 143 17.90 -5.17 -3.02
C LYS A 143 16.90 -6.07 -2.31
N THR A 144 15.63 -5.90 -2.63
CA THR A 144 14.51 -6.69 -2.10
C THR A 144 13.84 -7.48 -3.22
N SER A 145 13.27 -8.61 -2.85
CA SER A 145 12.46 -9.47 -3.70
C SER A 145 11.09 -8.84 -3.96
N THR A 146 10.39 -9.31 -4.99
CA THR A 146 9.01 -8.87 -5.27
C THR A 146 8.05 -10.04 -5.19
N SER A 147 6.81 -9.77 -4.80
CA SER A 147 5.71 -10.73 -4.85
C SER A 147 5.19 -10.99 -6.28
N ILE A 148 5.65 -10.21 -7.26
CA ILE A 148 5.21 -10.29 -8.67
C ILE A 148 5.99 -11.37 -9.42
N HIS A 149 7.30 -11.42 -9.24
CA HIS A 149 8.16 -12.38 -9.92
C HIS A 149 9.45 -12.64 -9.13
N GLN A 150 9.74 -13.92 -8.84
CA GLN A 150 10.84 -14.34 -7.97
C GLN A 150 12.25 -13.90 -8.44
N TRP A 151 12.42 -13.77 -9.76
CA TRP A 151 13.69 -13.39 -10.39
C TRP A 151 13.93 -11.87 -10.42
N ILE A 152 12.91 -11.06 -10.12
CA ILE A 152 13.03 -9.60 -10.12
C ILE A 152 13.40 -9.13 -8.72
N LYS A 153 14.51 -8.41 -8.63
CA LYS A 153 14.90 -7.67 -7.44
C LYS A 153 14.77 -6.17 -7.70
N LEU A 154 14.25 -5.45 -6.73
CA LEU A 154 14.13 -4.00 -6.76
C LEU A 154 15.11 -3.37 -5.77
N ARG A 155 15.54 -2.14 -6.05
CA ARG A 155 16.26 -1.34 -5.06
C ARG A 155 15.31 -1.05 -3.89
N LEU A 156 15.84 -0.97 -2.67
CA LEU A 156 15.03 -0.70 -1.48
C LEU A 156 14.14 0.53 -1.65
N GLY A 157 14.67 1.64 -2.19
CA GLY A 157 13.85 2.83 -2.43
C GLY A 157 12.73 2.62 -3.45
N ASP A 158 12.90 1.73 -4.43
CA ASP A 158 11.83 1.38 -5.38
C ASP A 158 10.75 0.52 -4.72
N THR A 159 11.14 -0.40 -3.85
CA THR A 159 10.21 -1.25 -3.10
C THR A 159 9.40 -0.44 -2.10
N LEU A 160 10.03 0.50 -1.38
CA LEU A 160 9.31 1.42 -0.48
C LEU A 160 8.26 2.24 -1.26
N LYS A 161 8.63 2.81 -2.41
CA LYS A 161 7.68 3.49 -3.31
C LYS A 161 6.55 2.57 -3.76
N LEU A 162 6.86 1.34 -4.16
CA LEU A 162 5.88 0.37 -4.61
C LEU A 162 4.81 0.14 -3.53
N VAL A 163 5.24 -0.15 -2.29
CA VAL A 163 4.34 -0.44 -1.17
C VAL A 163 3.48 0.78 -0.83
N VAL A 164 4.09 1.96 -0.66
CA VAL A 164 3.33 3.19 -0.32
C VAL A 164 2.35 3.57 -1.42
N PHE A 165 2.76 3.51 -2.69
CA PHE A 165 1.88 3.88 -3.80
C PHE A 165 0.78 2.85 -4.05
N HIS A 166 1.02 1.57 -3.75
CA HIS A 166 -0.02 0.54 -3.77
C HIS A 166 -1.08 0.80 -2.69
N ASN A 167 -0.66 1.13 -1.47
CA ASN A 167 -1.58 1.52 -0.39
C ASN A 167 -2.39 2.74 -0.80
N LEU A 168 -1.74 3.80 -1.30
CA LEU A 168 -2.40 5.03 -1.77
C LEU A 168 -3.46 4.74 -2.84
N ARG A 169 -3.14 3.87 -3.82
CA ARG A 169 -4.06 3.49 -4.89
C ARG A 169 -5.35 2.89 -4.35
N HIS A 170 -5.24 1.98 -3.38
CA HIS A 170 -6.39 1.32 -2.79
C HIS A 170 -7.16 2.24 -1.82
N MET A 171 -6.48 3.17 -1.15
CA MET A 171 -7.18 4.22 -0.39
C MET A 171 -8.03 5.10 -1.31
N VAL A 172 -7.53 5.51 -2.47
CA VAL A 172 -8.34 6.22 -3.48
C VAL A 172 -9.53 5.38 -3.95
N GLN A 173 -9.35 4.07 -4.13
CA GLN A 173 -10.46 3.17 -4.45
C GLN A 173 -11.52 3.16 -3.34
N ILE A 174 -11.10 3.12 -2.07
CA ILE A 174 -12.00 3.18 -0.90
C ILE A 174 -12.75 4.51 -0.84
N GLN A 175 -12.08 5.64 -1.08
CA GLN A 175 -12.74 6.95 -1.11
C GLN A 175 -13.84 7.00 -2.19
N ASN A 176 -13.60 6.42 -3.37
CA ASN A 176 -14.62 6.32 -4.42
C ASN A 176 -15.80 5.45 -4.00
N ILE A 177 -15.57 4.37 -3.23
CA ILE A 177 -16.66 3.57 -2.63
C ILE A 177 -17.48 4.46 -1.70
N LEU A 178 -16.85 5.18 -0.76
CA LEU A 178 -17.55 6.05 0.19
C LEU A 178 -18.38 7.14 -0.49
N VAL A 179 -17.87 7.75 -1.56
CA VAL A 179 -18.62 8.73 -2.37
C VAL A 179 -19.86 8.07 -2.99
N HIS A 180 -19.73 6.88 -3.56
CA HIS A 180 -20.87 6.14 -4.12
C HIS A 180 -21.94 5.84 -3.06
N GLN A 181 -21.53 5.37 -1.88
CA GLN A 181 -22.45 5.07 -0.77
C GLN A 181 -23.21 6.31 -0.29
N LYS A 182 -22.57 7.49 -0.31
CA LYS A 182 -23.23 8.76 0.04
C LYS A 182 -24.26 9.18 -1.01
N LEU A 183 -23.92 9.07 -2.30
CA LEU A 183 -24.83 9.43 -3.40
C LEU A 183 -26.06 8.53 -3.43
N GLU A 184 -25.90 7.23 -3.21
CA GLU A 184 -27.05 6.30 -3.13
C GLU A 184 -27.99 6.68 -1.99
N LYS A 185 -27.46 6.96 -0.80
CA LYS A 185 -28.28 7.39 0.35
C LYS A 185 -29.07 8.68 0.08
N GLN A 186 -28.50 9.63 -0.66
CA GLN A 186 -29.18 10.87 -1.02
C GLN A 186 -30.35 10.62 -1.98
N ASN A 187 -30.17 9.74 -2.97
CA ASN A 187 -31.23 9.38 -3.93
C ASN A 187 -32.40 8.61 -3.30
N TYR A 188 -32.18 7.92 -2.16
CA TYR A 188 -33.27 7.26 -1.42
C TYR A 188 -34.06 8.20 -0.50
N LEU A 189 -33.53 9.39 -0.22
CA LEU A 189 -34.14 10.38 0.68
C LEU A 189 -34.79 11.56 -0.08
N SER A 190 -34.68 11.60 -1.41
CA SER A 190 -35.30 12.54 -2.34
C SER A 190 -36.49 11.92 -3.04
#